data_AF-A0A6H9WXR1-F1
#
_entry.id   AF-A0A6H9WXR1-F1
#
_cell.length_a   1.000
_cell.length_b   1.000
_cell.length_c   1.000
_cell.angle_alpha   90.00
_cell.angle_beta   90.00
_cell.angle_gamma   90.00
#
_symmetry.space_group_name_H-M   'P 1'
#
loop_
_entity.id
_entity.type
_entity.pdbx_description
1 polymer ?
#
loop_
_entity_poly.entity_id
_entity_poly.type
_entity_poly.pdbx_seq_one_letter_code
_entity_poly.pdbx_strand_id
1 'polypeptide(L)'
;MSRPSKSPGTHSPISVSQVAERWVARCRVYSMNGAARQIERSGPDEASALDSMHEALSKMSDSTQALGTGSTLEAAGRQWLEAYKRAHPNAAAGTLEQYQRCLNRTLQNRLKRVLVSDLSVPLLEGMIASILDERGAWNAKMARIVLGMVCQHLVRMGLIDRDFAAATTPIRRRRRSGRR
;
A
#
# COMPACT_ATOMS: atom_id res chain seq x y z
N MET A 1 14.39 -11.30 -34.60
CA MET A 1 13.56 -11.86 -33.51
C MET A 1 13.14 -10.72 -32.59
N SER A 2 11.84 -10.48 -32.44
CA SER A 2 11.32 -9.47 -31.52
C SER A 2 11.59 -9.91 -30.09
N ARG A 3 12.44 -9.18 -29.36
CA ARG A 3 12.68 -9.44 -27.94
C ARG A 3 11.36 -9.21 -27.20
N PRO A 4 10.83 -10.16 -26.41
CA PRO A 4 9.60 -9.96 -25.66
C PRO A 4 9.74 -8.70 -24.80
N SER A 5 8.72 -7.83 -24.87
CA SER A 5 8.63 -6.65 -24.02
C SER A 5 8.63 -7.10 -22.56
N LYS A 6 9.52 -6.56 -21.75
CA LYS A 6 9.57 -6.87 -20.32
C LYS A 6 8.51 -6.03 -19.61
N SER A 7 7.75 -6.66 -18.73
CA SER A 7 6.71 -5.99 -17.96
C SER A 7 7.28 -4.82 -17.15
N PRO A 8 6.61 -3.66 -17.12
CA PRO A 8 6.95 -2.58 -16.21
C PRO A 8 6.95 -3.06 -14.75
N GLY A 9 7.90 -2.60 -13.94
CA GLY A 9 8.10 -3.03 -12.55
C GLY A 9 9.01 -4.25 -12.38
N THR A 10 9.55 -4.83 -13.46
CA THR A 10 10.50 -5.94 -13.40
C THR A 10 11.95 -5.46 -13.54
N HIS A 11 12.93 -6.33 -13.25
CA HIS A 11 14.34 -6.09 -13.56
C HIS A 11 14.90 -7.15 -14.52
N SER A 12 16.00 -6.83 -15.22
CA SER A 12 16.76 -7.82 -15.97
C SER A 12 17.45 -8.82 -15.03
N PRO A 13 17.86 -10.00 -15.53
CA PRO A 13 18.82 -10.84 -14.81
C PRO A 13 19.99 -10.00 -14.30
N ILE A 14 20.46 -10.32 -13.09
CA ILE A 14 21.60 -9.66 -12.48
C ILE A 14 22.86 -10.26 -13.10
N SER A 15 23.73 -9.42 -13.66
CA SER A 15 25.07 -9.85 -14.09
C SER A 15 26.09 -9.39 -13.07
N VAL A 16 26.98 -10.27 -12.65
CA VAL A 16 28.07 -9.94 -11.73
C VAL A 16 29.39 -10.09 -12.47
N SER A 17 30.29 -9.14 -12.29
CA SER A 17 31.60 -9.15 -12.92
C SER A 17 32.62 -8.51 -11.97
N GLN A 18 33.82 -9.07 -11.92
CA GLN A 18 34.94 -8.43 -11.24
C GLN A 18 35.47 -7.27 -12.08
N VAL A 19 35.55 -6.08 -11.47
CA VAL A 19 36.07 -4.86 -12.07
C VAL A 19 37.19 -4.35 -11.17
N ALA A 20 38.44 -4.51 -11.61
CA ALA A 20 39.63 -4.29 -10.78
C ALA A 20 39.55 -5.12 -9.47
N GLU A 21 39.69 -4.48 -8.32
CA GLU A 21 39.67 -5.13 -7.00
C GLU A 21 38.27 -5.26 -6.38
N ARG A 22 37.19 -4.96 -7.13
CA ARG A 22 35.82 -5.02 -6.61
C ARG A 22 34.90 -5.84 -7.50
N TRP A 23 33.92 -6.47 -6.88
CA TRP A 23 32.84 -7.13 -7.59
C TRP A 23 31.71 -6.15 -7.85
N VAL A 24 31.19 -6.12 -9.07
CA VAL A 24 30.11 -5.22 -9.49
C VAL A 24 28.95 -6.04 -10.03
N ALA A 25 27.82 -5.96 -9.35
CA ALA A 25 26.53 -6.44 -9.82
C ALA A 25 25.83 -5.34 -10.62
N ARG A 26 25.23 -5.71 -11.77
CA ARG A 26 24.46 -4.80 -12.63
C ARG A 26 23.13 -5.42 -13.00
N CYS A 27 22.07 -4.61 -13.04
CA CYS A 27 20.82 -4.97 -13.68
C CYS A 27 20.10 -3.74 -14.23
N ARG A 28 19.16 -3.94 -15.15
CA ARG A 28 18.25 -2.89 -15.63
C ARG A 28 16.90 -3.02 -14.93
N VAL A 29 16.44 -1.95 -14.30
CA VAL A 29 15.11 -1.83 -13.71
C VAL A 29 14.19 -1.11 -14.70
N TYR A 30 13.05 -1.72 -14.99
CA TYR A 30 12.03 -1.18 -15.88
C TYR A 30 10.97 -0.49 -15.01
N SER A 31 10.94 0.83 -15.06
CA SER A 31 10.02 1.63 -14.27
C SER A 31 8.61 1.64 -14.87
N MET A 32 7.61 1.91 -14.03
CA MET A 32 6.19 2.03 -14.44
C MET A 32 5.95 3.17 -15.45
N ASN A 33 6.86 4.13 -15.56
CA ASN A 33 6.81 5.19 -16.57
C ASN A 33 7.41 4.78 -17.94
N GLY A 34 7.71 3.49 -18.14
CA GLY A 34 8.28 2.96 -19.39
C GLY A 34 9.78 3.20 -19.55
N ALA A 35 10.42 3.92 -18.64
CA ALA A 35 11.87 4.14 -18.67
C ALA A 35 12.62 2.93 -18.10
N ALA A 36 13.73 2.55 -18.74
CA ALA A 36 14.66 1.56 -18.22
C ALA A 36 15.91 2.26 -17.67
N ARG A 37 16.25 2.00 -16.40
CA ARG A 37 17.50 2.50 -15.79
C ARG A 37 18.43 1.35 -15.44
N GLN A 38 19.72 1.52 -15.68
CA GLN A 38 20.73 0.59 -15.17
C GLN A 38 21.06 0.95 -13.73
N ILE A 39 21.08 -0.04 -12.84
CA ILE A 39 21.56 0.09 -11.48
C ILE A 39 22.79 -0.78 -11.30
N GLU A 40 23.73 -0.29 -10.51
CA GLU A 40 24.97 -0.98 -10.20
C GLU A 40 25.22 -0.95 -8.69
N ARG A 41 25.72 -2.06 -8.16
CA ARG A 41 26.15 -2.21 -6.76
C ARG A 41 27.47 -2.95 -6.74
N SER A 42 28.33 -2.56 -5.81
CA SER A 42 29.66 -3.14 -5.69
C SER A 42 29.94 -3.64 -4.29
N GLY A 43 30.82 -4.64 -4.20
CA GLY A 43 31.23 -5.28 -2.95
C GLY A 43 32.67 -5.79 -3.02
N PRO A 44 33.25 -6.15 -1.86
CA PRO A 44 34.60 -6.74 -1.77
C PRO A 44 34.69 -8.14 -2.39
N ASP A 45 33.58 -8.89 -2.38
CA ASP A 45 33.44 -10.21 -2.99
C ASP A 45 32.13 -10.31 -3.79
N GLU A 46 31.99 -11.38 -4.59
CA GLU A 46 30.84 -11.61 -5.46
C GLU A 46 29.52 -11.64 -4.68
N ALA A 47 29.52 -12.31 -3.53
CA ALA A 47 28.35 -12.46 -2.67
C ALA A 47 27.90 -11.10 -2.11
N SER A 48 28.83 -10.27 -1.64
CA SER A 48 28.55 -8.94 -1.10
C SER A 48 27.97 -8.00 -2.16
N ALA A 49 28.46 -8.09 -3.40
CA ALA A 49 27.92 -7.31 -4.52
C ALA A 49 26.49 -7.76 -4.88
N LEU A 50 26.22 -9.06 -4.85
CA LEU A 50 24.88 -9.64 -5.03
C LEU A 50 23.92 -9.24 -3.91
N ASP A 51 24.32 -9.36 -2.65
CA ASP A 51 23.48 -9.02 -1.50
C ASP A 51 23.12 -7.54 -1.51
N SER A 52 24.10 -6.67 -1.79
CA SER A 52 23.87 -5.22 -1.95
C SER A 52 22.91 -4.91 -3.11
N MET A 53 22.97 -5.69 -4.19
CA MET A 53 22.03 -5.57 -5.32
C MET A 53 20.64 -6.05 -4.95
N HIS A 54 20.51 -7.20 -4.28
CA HIS A 54 19.22 -7.71 -3.81
C HIS A 54 18.58 -6.77 -2.80
N GLU A 55 19.34 -6.19 -1.87
CA GLU A 55 18.84 -5.21 -0.92
C GLU A 55 18.34 -3.95 -1.63
N ALA A 56 19.09 -3.46 -2.62
CA ALA A 56 18.69 -2.32 -3.43
C ALA A 56 17.40 -2.60 -4.22
N LEU A 57 17.30 -3.78 -4.83
CA LEU A 57 16.10 -4.23 -5.53
C LEU A 57 14.93 -4.39 -4.57
N SER A 58 15.12 -4.97 -3.38
CA SER A 58 14.09 -5.09 -2.34
C SER A 58 13.57 -3.73 -1.90
N LYS A 59 14.45 -2.75 -1.65
CA LYS A 59 14.04 -1.37 -1.31
C LYS A 59 13.25 -0.69 -2.44
N MET A 60 13.57 -1.00 -3.70
CA MET A 60 12.81 -0.54 -4.85
C MET A 60 11.46 -1.26 -4.99
N SER A 61 11.43 -2.56 -4.72
CA SER A 61 10.23 -3.38 -4.71
C SER A 61 9.33 -3.05 -3.51
N ASP A 62 9.84 -2.60 -2.37
CA ASP A 62 9.02 -2.15 -1.24
C ASP A 62 8.35 -0.80 -1.52
N SER A 63 9.03 0.08 -2.25
CA SER A 63 8.40 1.31 -2.75
C SER A 63 7.40 1.05 -3.89
N THR A 64 7.47 -0.14 -4.50
CA THR A 64 6.67 -0.58 -5.65
C THR A 64 6.01 -1.95 -5.37
N GLN A 65 5.63 -2.26 -4.12
CA GLN A 65 5.04 -3.57 -3.85
C GLN A 65 3.67 -3.51 -4.48
N ALA A 66 3.55 -4.07 -5.68
CA ALA A 66 2.33 -4.00 -6.46
C ALA A 66 1.28 -4.76 -5.64
N LEU A 67 0.36 -4.02 -5.02
CA LEU A 67 -0.80 -4.65 -4.42
C LEU A 67 -1.45 -5.49 -5.53
N GLY A 68 -1.74 -6.74 -5.21
CA GLY A 68 -2.55 -7.62 -6.02
C GLY A 68 -3.90 -7.87 -5.35
N THR A 69 -4.77 -8.59 -6.02
CA THR A 69 -6.05 -9.04 -5.47
C THR A 69 -5.86 -9.96 -4.24
N GLY A 70 -4.77 -10.72 -4.19
CA GLY A 70 -4.38 -11.54 -3.03
C GLY A 70 -3.65 -10.79 -1.91
N SER A 71 -3.46 -9.47 -2.03
CA SER A 71 -2.89 -8.67 -0.95
C SER A 71 -3.91 -8.42 0.16
N THR A 72 -3.43 -8.20 1.39
CA THR A 72 -4.31 -7.88 2.51
C THR A 72 -4.75 -6.42 2.48
N LEU A 73 -5.92 -6.14 3.06
CA LEU A 73 -6.44 -4.79 3.22
C LEU A 73 -5.56 -3.95 4.18
N GLU A 74 -4.79 -4.58 5.06
CA GLU A 74 -3.78 -3.90 5.88
C GLU A 74 -2.64 -3.36 5.01
N ALA A 75 -2.09 -4.20 4.12
CA ALA A 75 -1.06 -3.78 3.17
C ALA A 75 -1.57 -2.65 2.28
N ALA A 76 -2.81 -2.77 1.79
CA ALA A 76 -3.47 -1.72 1.02
C ALA A 76 -3.62 -0.41 1.79
N GLY A 77 -4.01 -0.47 3.07
CA GLY A 77 -4.12 0.70 3.94
C GLY A 77 -2.78 1.41 4.16
N ARG A 78 -1.69 0.65 4.34
CA ARG A 78 -0.34 1.21 4.49
C ARG A 78 0.13 1.88 3.19
N GLN A 79 -0.04 1.20 2.06
CA GLN A 79 0.35 1.78 0.77
C GLN A 79 -0.46 3.04 0.44
N TRP A 80 -1.77 3.02 0.71
CA TRP A 80 -2.61 4.20 0.55
C TRP A 80 -2.10 5.38 1.39
N LEU A 81 -1.73 5.14 2.66
CA LEU A 81 -1.27 6.22 3.53
C LEU A 81 0.02 6.86 3.02
N GLU A 82 0.96 6.06 2.52
CA GLU A 82 2.19 6.56 1.90
C GLU A 82 1.89 7.32 0.60
N ALA A 83 0.98 6.82 -0.24
CA ALA A 83 0.54 7.52 -1.43
C ALA A 83 -0.14 8.87 -1.09
N TYR A 84 -0.96 8.89 -0.04
CA TYR A 84 -1.63 10.09 0.44
C TYR A 84 -0.63 11.15 0.93
N LYS A 85 0.38 10.75 1.71
CA LYS A 85 1.46 11.65 2.16
C LYS A 85 2.21 12.28 0.98
N ARG A 86 2.53 11.50 -0.05
CA ARG A 86 3.21 12.00 -1.27
C ARG A 86 2.33 12.96 -2.07
N ALA A 87 1.04 12.65 -2.20
CA ALA A 87 0.09 13.49 -2.95
C ALA A 87 -0.27 14.78 -2.20
N HIS A 88 -0.19 14.77 -0.86
CA HIS A 88 -0.54 15.90 0.00
C HIS A 88 0.62 16.25 0.94
N PRO A 89 1.74 16.78 0.42
CA PRO A 89 2.91 17.10 1.23
C PRO A 89 2.62 18.16 2.32
N ASN A 90 1.60 19.00 2.09
CA ASN A 90 1.14 20.03 3.02
C ASN A 90 -0.11 19.62 3.81
N ALA A 91 -0.45 18.33 3.86
CA ALA A 91 -1.56 17.86 4.69
C ALA A 91 -1.33 18.24 6.15
N ALA A 92 -2.38 18.73 6.82
CA ALA A 92 -2.30 19.06 8.24
C ALA A 92 -1.85 17.83 9.04
N ALA A 93 -0.84 18.03 9.92
CA ALA A 93 -0.26 16.95 10.71
C ALA A 93 -1.32 16.17 11.51
N GLY A 94 -2.30 16.87 12.09
CA GLY A 94 -3.40 16.25 12.82
C GLY A 94 -4.26 15.30 11.96
N THR A 95 -4.46 15.62 10.69
CA THR A 95 -5.21 14.75 9.76
C THR A 95 -4.43 13.47 9.45
N LEU A 96 -3.13 13.60 9.17
CA LEU A 96 -2.26 12.44 8.93
C LEU A 96 -2.17 11.54 10.16
N GLU A 97 -1.99 12.12 11.34
CA GLU A 97 -1.99 11.38 12.60
C GLU A 97 -3.31 10.65 12.83
N GLN A 98 -4.44 11.28 12.52
CA GLN A 98 -5.76 10.68 12.68
C GLN A 98 -5.94 9.46 11.75
N TYR A 99 -5.50 9.55 10.50
CA TYR A 99 -5.55 8.43 9.56
C TYR A 99 -4.60 7.30 9.98
N GLN A 100 -3.37 7.62 10.35
CA GLN A 100 -2.40 6.66 10.86
C GLN A 100 -2.91 5.95 12.12
N ARG A 101 -3.49 6.70 13.05
CA ARG A 101 -4.09 6.17 14.28
C ARG A 101 -5.28 5.26 13.98
N CYS A 102 -6.14 5.64 13.02
CA CYS A 102 -7.27 4.82 12.60
C CYS A 102 -6.78 3.46 12.06
N LEU A 103 -5.84 3.47 11.10
CA LEU A 103 -5.26 2.25 10.54
C LEU A 103 -4.61 1.38 11.62
N ASN A 104 -3.75 1.94 12.45
CA ASN A 104 -2.95 1.16 13.39
C ASN A 104 -3.75 0.70 14.62
N ARG A 105 -4.64 1.53 15.17
CA ARG A 105 -5.29 1.23 16.46
C ARG A 105 -6.72 0.71 16.32
N THR A 106 -7.42 1.09 15.25
CA THR A 106 -8.83 0.75 15.07
C THR A 106 -9.02 -0.39 14.07
N LEU A 107 -8.25 -0.36 12.97
CA LEU A 107 -8.44 -1.28 11.86
C LEU A 107 -7.44 -2.44 11.84
N GLN A 108 -6.23 -2.28 12.38
CA GLN A 108 -5.11 -3.22 12.23
C GLN A 108 -5.48 -4.70 12.41
N ASN A 109 -6.14 -5.08 13.51
CA ASN A 109 -6.48 -6.47 13.77
C ASN A 109 -7.57 -7.01 12.82
N ARG A 110 -8.42 -6.13 12.30
CA ARG A 110 -9.54 -6.48 11.41
C ARG A 110 -9.10 -6.60 9.96
N LEU A 111 -8.09 -5.82 9.54
CA LEU A 111 -7.62 -5.79 8.15
C LEU A 111 -6.61 -6.89 7.81
N LYS A 112 -5.90 -7.43 8.81
CA LYS A 112 -4.82 -8.41 8.63
C LYS A 112 -5.23 -9.68 7.88
N ARG A 113 -6.49 -10.07 7.99
CA ARG A 113 -7.03 -11.32 7.41
C ARG A 113 -7.96 -11.09 6.23
N VAL A 114 -8.24 -9.84 5.87
CA VAL A 114 -9.13 -9.52 4.75
C VAL A 114 -8.28 -9.33 3.51
N LEU A 115 -8.51 -10.15 2.49
CA LEU A 115 -7.89 -9.96 1.19
C LEU A 115 -8.64 -8.91 0.38
N VAL A 116 -7.95 -8.27 -0.56
CA VAL A 116 -8.57 -7.33 -1.50
C VAL A 116 -9.65 -8.02 -2.34
N SER A 117 -9.45 -9.29 -2.71
CA SER A 117 -10.43 -10.13 -3.43
C SER A 117 -11.75 -10.33 -2.69
N ASP A 118 -11.73 -10.27 -1.36
CA ASP A 118 -12.89 -10.60 -0.52
C ASP A 118 -13.70 -9.35 -0.15
N LEU A 119 -13.29 -8.19 -0.67
CA LEU A 119 -13.96 -6.92 -0.41
C LEU A 119 -15.40 -6.95 -0.91
N SER A 120 -16.30 -6.61 0.00
CA SER A 120 -17.73 -6.51 -0.29
C SER A 120 -18.37 -5.51 0.67
N VAL A 121 -19.53 -4.97 0.28
CA VAL A 121 -20.31 -4.05 1.13
C VAL A 121 -20.68 -4.71 2.47
N PRO A 122 -21.21 -5.96 2.52
CA PRO A 122 -21.58 -6.58 3.80
C PRO A 122 -20.40 -6.79 4.75
N LEU A 123 -19.21 -7.12 4.24
CA LEU A 123 -18.01 -7.27 5.04
C LEU A 123 -17.61 -5.94 5.70
N LEU A 124 -17.60 -4.87 4.92
CA LEU A 124 -17.26 -3.54 5.45
C LEU A 124 -18.34 -3.01 6.40
N GLU A 125 -19.62 -3.28 6.12
CA GLU A 125 -20.75 -2.93 6.99
C GLU A 125 -20.58 -3.59 8.37
N GLY A 126 -20.35 -4.90 8.41
CA GLY A 126 -20.13 -5.63 9.66
C GLY A 126 -18.89 -5.15 10.42
N MET A 127 -17.82 -4.84 9.69
CA MET A 127 -16.61 -4.26 10.29
C MET A 127 -16.90 -2.90 10.93
N ILE A 128 -17.59 -2.00 10.23
CA ILE A 128 -17.93 -0.67 10.74
C ILE A 128 -18.90 -0.78 11.94
N ALA A 129 -19.89 -1.67 11.89
CA ALA A 129 -20.83 -1.91 12.97
C ALA A 129 -20.11 -2.40 14.24
N SER A 130 -19.20 -3.38 14.12
CA SER A 130 -18.42 -3.85 15.28
C SER A 130 -17.56 -2.74 15.91
N ILE A 131 -17.00 -1.83 15.10
CA ILE A 131 -16.24 -0.68 15.60
C ILE A 131 -17.17 0.32 16.30
N LEU A 132 -18.40 0.49 15.80
CA LEU A 132 -19.41 1.35 16.41
C LEU A 132 -19.76 0.86 17.82
N ASP A 133 -19.95 -0.45 17.99
CA ASP A 133 -20.31 -1.05 19.27
C ASP A 133 -19.15 -1.01 20.27
N GLU A 134 -17.92 -1.31 19.82
CA GLU A 134 -16.75 -1.40 20.72
C GLU A 134 -16.12 -0.04 21.06
N ARG A 135 -16.09 0.87 20.08
CA ARG A 135 -15.28 2.11 20.14
C ARG A 135 -16.10 3.38 19.92
N GLY A 136 -17.39 3.26 19.64
CA GLY A 136 -18.31 4.37 19.50
C GLY A 136 -18.28 5.07 18.14
N ALA A 137 -19.24 5.98 17.97
CA ALA A 137 -19.59 6.58 16.68
C ALA A 137 -18.47 7.36 16.01
N TRP A 138 -17.59 8.01 16.77
CA TRP A 138 -16.49 8.77 16.17
C TRP A 138 -15.46 7.83 15.51
N ASN A 139 -15.10 6.74 16.18
CA ASN A 139 -14.14 5.77 15.64
C ASN A 139 -14.74 5.03 14.44
N ALA A 140 -16.00 4.64 14.50
CA ALA A 140 -16.70 4.01 13.37
C ALA A 140 -16.78 4.95 12.15
N LYS A 141 -17.08 6.23 12.38
CA LYS A 141 -17.09 7.23 11.30
C LYS A 141 -15.71 7.38 10.67
N MET A 142 -14.65 7.47 11.47
CA MET A 142 -13.28 7.58 10.96
C MET A 142 -12.82 6.32 10.23
N ALA A 143 -13.19 5.15 10.74
CA ALA A 143 -12.96 3.87 10.07
C ALA A 143 -13.61 3.85 8.68
N ARG A 144 -14.89 4.23 8.57
CA ARG A 144 -15.60 4.31 7.28
C ARG A 144 -14.92 5.27 6.30
N ILE A 145 -14.49 6.45 6.77
CA ILE A 145 -13.78 7.43 5.92
C ILE A 145 -12.48 6.83 5.38
N VAL A 146 -11.64 6.29 6.26
CA VAL A 146 -10.35 5.70 5.88
C VAL A 146 -10.54 4.50 4.95
N LEU A 147 -11.51 3.61 5.24
CA LEU A 147 -11.84 2.48 4.38
C LEU A 147 -12.27 2.94 2.98
N GLY A 148 -13.06 4.01 2.86
CA GLY A 148 -13.40 4.59 1.57
C GLY A 148 -12.19 5.15 0.82
N MET A 149 -11.29 5.86 1.51
CA MET A 149 -10.06 6.35 0.88
C MET A 149 -9.15 5.22 0.39
N VAL A 150 -9.07 4.12 1.14
CA VAL A 150 -8.36 2.89 0.73
C VAL A 150 -9.05 2.22 -0.45
N CYS A 151 -10.37 2.05 -0.43
CA CYS A 151 -11.11 1.47 -1.57
C CYS A 151 -10.93 2.29 -2.84
N GLN A 152 -11.00 3.63 -2.76
CA GLN A 152 -10.74 4.51 -3.89
C GLN A 152 -9.31 4.38 -4.42
N HIS A 153 -8.34 4.15 -3.54
CA HIS A 153 -6.96 3.86 -3.96
C HIS A 153 -6.88 2.54 -4.73
N LEU A 154 -7.54 1.49 -4.25
CA LEU A 154 -7.60 0.19 -4.92
C LEU A 154 -8.30 0.27 -6.28
N VAL A 155 -9.37 1.07 -6.40
CA VAL A 155 -10.03 1.36 -7.69
C VAL A 155 -9.06 2.02 -8.66
N ARG A 156 -8.30 3.04 -8.21
CA ARG A 156 -7.28 3.70 -9.07
C ARG A 156 -6.17 2.76 -9.52
N MET A 157 -5.92 1.69 -8.78
CA MET A 157 -4.96 0.64 -9.13
C MET A 157 -5.58 -0.48 -9.99
N GLY A 158 -6.89 -0.44 -10.26
CA GLY A 158 -7.60 -1.47 -11.02
C GLY A 158 -7.77 -2.79 -10.28
N LEU A 159 -7.65 -2.80 -8.95
CA LEU A 159 -7.73 -4.04 -8.14
C LEU A 159 -9.15 -4.39 -7.71
N ILE A 160 -10.03 -3.40 -7.66
CA ILE A 160 -11.46 -3.55 -7.45
C ILE A 160 -12.21 -2.63 -8.41
N ASP A 161 -13.46 -2.96 -8.70
CA ASP A 161 -14.32 -2.27 -9.65
C ASP A 161 -14.94 -0.98 -9.09
N ARG A 162 -15.15 -0.91 -7.77
CA ARG A 162 -15.82 0.23 -7.12
C ARG A 162 -15.42 0.43 -5.66
N ASP A 163 -15.75 1.61 -5.13
CA ASP A 163 -15.64 1.90 -3.70
C ASP A 163 -16.77 1.22 -2.91
N PHE A 164 -16.49 0.05 -2.34
CA PHE A 164 -17.46 -0.68 -1.51
C PHE A 164 -17.83 0.06 -0.22
N ALA A 165 -16.93 0.88 0.33
CA ALA A 165 -17.21 1.61 1.58
C ALA A 165 -18.22 2.74 1.34
N ALA A 166 -18.28 3.32 0.13
CA ALA A 166 -19.26 4.33 -0.20
C ALA A 166 -20.70 3.84 -0.06
N ALA A 167 -20.95 2.56 -0.35
CA ALA A 167 -22.26 1.91 -0.26
C ALA A 167 -22.66 1.49 1.17
N THR A 168 -21.77 1.62 2.16
CA THR A 168 -22.06 1.28 3.57
C THR A 168 -22.92 2.35 4.24
N THR A 169 -23.66 1.97 5.29
CA THR A 169 -24.55 2.87 6.02
C THR A 169 -23.75 4.05 6.62
N PRO A 170 -24.17 5.31 6.38
CA PRO A 170 -23.53 6.46 6.98
C PRO A 170 -23.67 6.46 8.50
N ILE A 171 -22.55 6.61 9.22
CA ILE A 171 -22.55 6.76 10.68
C ILE A 171 -23.03 8.17 11.05
N ARG A 172 -24.30 8.27 11.39
CA ARG A 172 -24.91 9.51 11.88
C ARG A 172 -24.54 9.72 13.34
N ARG A 173 -24.08 10.93 13.68
CA ARG A 173 -23.90 11.32 15.09
C ARG A 173 -25.28 11.40 15.71
N ARG A 174 -25.58 10.56 16.71
CA ARG A 174 -26.79 10.74 17.53
C ARG A 174 -26.70 12.12 18.18
N ARG A 175 -27.59 13.04 17.80
CA ARG A 175 -27.74 14.34 18.48
C ARG A 175 -28.08 14.01 19.94
N ARG A 176 -27.35 14.57 20.92
CA ARG A 176 -27.78 14.52 22.33
C ARG A 176 -29.17 15.16 22.36
N SER A 177 -30.21 14.36 22.62
CA SER A 177 -31.52 14.91 22.95
C SER A 177 -31.32 15.71 24.23
N GLY A 178 -31.49 17.04 24.16
CA GLY A 178 -31.49 17.87 25.36
C GLY A 178 -32.51 17.31 26.34
N ARG A 179 -32.06 16.99 27.55
CA ARG A 179 -32.99 16.86 28.68
C ARG A 179 -33.65 18.23 28.83
N ARG A 180 -34.96 18.28 28.60
CA ARG A 180 -35.81 19.32 29.17
C ARG A 180 -35.97 19.05 30.66
#